data_AF-A0A523AUA0-F1
#
_entry.id   AF-A0A523AUA0-F1
#
_cell.length_a   1.000
_cell.length_b   1.000
_cell.length_c   1.000
_cell.angle_alpha   90.00
_cell.angle_beta   90.00
_cell.angle_gamma   90.00
#
_symmetry.space_group_name_H-M   'P 1'
#
loop_
_entity.id
_entity.type
_entity.pdbx_description
1 polymer ?
#
loop_
_entity_poly.entity_id
_entity_poly.type
_entity_poly.pdbx_seq_one_letter_code
_entity_poly.pdbx_strand_id
1 'polypeptide(L)'
;MKEVTLEVDGKVVRVREGKSLLEAAREAGIEIPTLCWEEGLDPYGGCRICSVEIEREGRKRIVASCAYPAEEGLKVRTQTQELRFLRKSLLELVFLTGLPLKEGSKFWKLVKEYGADPLRFTGRVGKKEEQCILCGLCVRTCFSVTQDGVLTFVGRGVNRSVALFPEKTAYCKVCGYCSRVCPTGKIPPEGPMGVFPSAYEVGHSSKSSI
;
A
#
# COMPACT_ATOMS: atom_id res chain seq x y z
N MET A 1 14.02 -14.53 -23.87
CA MET A 1 13.83 -14.08 -22.48
C MET A 1 13.85 -15.30 -21.59
N LYS A 2 14.51 -15.23 -20.43
CA LYS A 2 14.57 -16.34 -19.49
C LYS A 2 13.28 -16.39 -18.66
N GLU A 3 12.74 -17.58 -18.47
CA GLU A 3 11.58 -17.83 -17.62
C GLU A 3 12.04 -18.43 -16.30
N VAL A 4 11.24 -18.20 -15.26
CA VAL A 4 11.39 -18.84 -13.95
C VAL A 4 10.11 -19.62 -13.64
N THR A 5 10.29 -20.82 -13.11
CA THR A 5 9.20 -21.69 -12.66
C THR A 5 9.18 -21.72 -11.14
N LEU A 6 8.00 -21.48 -10.56
CA LEU A 6 7.75 -21.52 -9.13
C LEU A 6 6.41 -22.20 -8.83
N GLU A 7 6.18 -22.57 -7.58
CA GLU A 7 4.92 -23.14 -7.11
C GLU A 7 4.19 -22.12 -6.24
N VAL A 8 2.93 -21.80 -6.55
CA VAL A 8 2.08 -20.91 -5.75
C VAL A 8 0.80 -21.64 -5.38
N ASP A 9 0.60 -21.88 -4.08
CA ASP A 9 -0.53 -22.65 -3.54
C ASP A 9 -0.73 -24.02 -4.25
N GLY A 10 0.38 -24.71 -4.54
CA GLY A 10 0.38 -26.01 -5.23
C GLY A 10 0.23 -25.93 -6.75
N LYS A 11 0.04 -24.74 -7.33
CA LYS A 11 0.01 -24.55 -8.78
C LYS A 11 1.39 -24.21 -9.30
N VAL A 12 1.82 -24.90 -10.37
CA VAL A 12 3.05 -24.54 -11.09
C VAL A 12 2.80 -23.28 -11.91
N VAL A 13 3.59 -22.25 -11.67
CA VAL A 13 3.52 -20.95 -12.32
C VAL A 13 4.80 -20.72 -13.09
N ARG A 14 4.69 -20.27 -14.34
CA ARG A 14 5.84 -19.88 -15.18
C ARG A 14 5.68 -18.42 -15.56
N VAL A 15 6.70 -17.63 -15.26
CA VAL A 15 6.72 -16.21 -15.59
C VAL A 15 8.07 -15.78 -16.11
N ARG A 16 8.10 -14.63 -16.79
CA ARG A 16 9.34 -13.99 -17.21
C ARG A 16 10.16 -13.58 -15.99
N GLU A 17 11.48 -13.79 -16.07
CA GLU A 17 12.43 -13.34 -15.07
C GLU A 17 12.30 -11.81 -14.85
N GLY A 18 12.41 -11.36 -13.60
CA GLY A 18 12.27 -9.96 -13.20
C GLY A 18 10.89 -9.58 -12.65
N LYS A 19 9.86 -10.42 -12.81
CA LYS A 19 8.57 -10.22 -12.16
C LYS A 19 8.63 -10.50 -10.66
N SER A 20 7.79 -9.80 -9.90
CA SER A 20 7.58 -10.05 -8.48
C SER A 20 6.70 -11.28 -8.23
N LEU A 21 6.73 -11.82 -7.01
CA LEU A 21 5.81 -12.90 -6.61
C LEU A 21 4.34 -12.49 -6.72
N LEU A 22 4.03 -11.21 -6.50
CA LEU A 22 2.67 -10.70 -6.64
C LEU A 22 2.19 -10.76 -8.09
N GLU A 23 3.02 -10.32 -9.03
CA GLU A 23 2.71 -10.37 -10.46
C GLU A 23 2.59 -11.83 -10.93
N ALA A 24 3.52 -12.69 -10.48
CA ALA A 24 3.48 -14.12 -10.80
C ALA A 24 2.21 -14.81 -10.32
N ALA A 25 1.80 -14.55 -9.09
CA ALA A 25 0.55 -15.09 -8.55
C ALA A 25 -0.67 -14.62 -9.35
N ARG A 26 -0.73 -13.34 -9.72
CA ARG A 26 -1.85 -12.76 -10.47
C ARG A 26 -1.96 -13.30 -11.89
N GLU A 27 -0.85 -13.50 -12.58
CA GLU A 27 -0.84 -14.17 -13.89
C GLU A 27 -1.36 -15.61 -13.83
N ALA A 28 -1.20 -16.26 -12.68
CA ALA A 28 -1.75 -17.59 -12.41
C ALA A 28 -3.20 -17.56 -11.88
N GLY A 29 -3.84 -16.39 -11.83
CA GLY A 29 -5.19 -16.20 -11.31
C GLY A 29 -5.30 -16.39 -9.78
N ILE A 30 -4.19 -16.21 -9.06
CA ILE A 30 -4.15 -16.27 -7.59
C ILE A 30 -4.12 -14.84 -7.05
N GLU A 31 -5.18 -14.48 -6.34
CA GLU A 31 -5.31 -13.16 -5.74
C GLU A 31 -4.52 -13.04 -4.44
N ILE A 32 -3.66 -12.02 -4.37
CA ILE A 32 -2.97 -11.60 -3.15
C ILE A 32 -3.43 -10.17 -2.81
N PRO A 33 -3.92 -9.91 -1.59
CA PRO A 33 -4.46 -8.60 -1.22
C PRO A 33 -3.36 -7.54 -1.15
N THR A 34 -3.71 -6.31 -1.52
CA THR A 34 -2.78 -5.16 -1.52
C THR A 34 -3.49 -3.88 -1.09
N LEU A 35 -2.77 -2.96 -0.43
CA LEU A 35 -3.25 -1.59 -0.20
C LEU A 35 -2.37 -0.53 -0.87
N CYS A 36 -1.08 -0.81 -1.07
CA CYS A 36 -0.12 0.16 -1.62
C CYS A 36 0.54 -0.29 -2.93
N TRP A 37 -0.09 -1.21 -3.65
CA TRP A 37 0.38 -1.66 -4.96
C TRP A 37 -0.64 -1.26 -6.01
N GLU A 38 -0.15 -0.82 -7.17
CA GLU A 38 -0.91 -0.49 -8.37
C GLU A 38 -0.10 -0.92 -9.57
N GLU A 39 -0.78 -1.35 -10.64
CA GLU A 39 -0.13 -1.82 -11.86
C GLU A 39 0.64 -0.68 -12.54
N GLY A 40 1.84 -0.97 -13.04
CA GLY A 40 2.71 0.03 -13.68
C GLY A 40 3.45 0.96 -12.71
N LEU A 41 3.33 0.78 -11.40
CA LEU A 41 4.16 1.48 -10.40
C LEU A 41 5.22 0.56 -9.80
N ASP A 42 6.37 1.16 -9.46
CA ASP A 42 7.41 0.46 -8.72
C ASP A 42 6.91 -0.07 -7.37
N PRO A 43 7.40 -1.25 -6.94
CA PRO A 43 7.08 -1.81 -5.63
C PRO A 43 7.40 -0.85 -4.48
N TYR A 44 6.42 -0.66 -3.58
CA TYR A 44 6.61 0.18 -2.39
C TYR A 44 6.81 -0.61 -1.10
N GLY A 45 6.16 -1.78 -0.97
CA GLY A 45 6.32 -2.65 0.20
C GLY A 45 5.81 -2.09 1.53
N GLY A 46 5.24 -0.88 1.58
CA GLY A 46 4.91 -0.20 2.84
C GLY A 46 3.74 -0.81 3.63
N CYS A 47 2.67 -1.28 2.97
CA CYS A 47 1.46 -1.74 3.67
C CYS A 47 1.55 -3.16 4.25
N ARG A 48 2.49 -3.98 3.75
CA ARG A 48 2.69 -5.40 4.12
C ARG A 48 1.49 -6.35 3.98
N ILE A 49 0.32 -5.90 3.53
CA ILE A 49 -0.86 -6.77 3.33
C ILE A 49 -0.59 -7.90 2.31
N CYS A 50 0.25 -7.64 1.32
CA CYS A 50 0.68 -8.62 0.31
C CYS A 50 1.65 -9.69 0.83
N SER A 51 1.80 -9.83 2.14
CA SER A 51 2.73 -10.80 2.72
C SER A 51 2.32 -12.22 2.33
N VAL A 52 3.33 -13.03 1.98
CA VAL A 52 3.22 -14.45 1.62
C VAL A 52 4.32 -15.23 2.33
N GLU A 53 4.07 -16.51 2.58
CA GLU A 53 5.08 -17.43 3.08
C GLU A 53 5.81 -18.03 1.89
N ILE A 54 7.14 -17.92 1.88
CA ILE A 54 8.01 -18.59 0.91
C ILE A 54 8.77 -19.72 1.61
N GLU A 55 9.01 -20.79 0.88
CA GLU A 55 9.81 -21.92 1.31
C GLU A 55 10.86 -22.23 0.24
N ARG A 56 12.12 -22.32 0.69
CA ARG A 56 13.27 -22.73 -0.13
C ARG A 56 14.16 -23.64 0.72
N GLU A 57 14.46 -24.83 0.20
CA GLU A 57 15.31 -25.82 0.88
C GLU A 57 14.86 -26.10 2.33
N GLY A 58 13.54 -26.19 2.55
CA GLY A 58 12.93 -26.41 3.86
C GLY A 58 12.94 -25.20 4.81
N ARG A 59 13.50 -24.06 4.41
CA ARG A 59 13.50 -22.81 5.20
C ARG A 59 12.31 -21.95 4.82
N LYS A 60 11.48 -21.60 5.80
CA LYS A 60 10.30 -20.75 5.64
C LYS A 60 10.56 -19.32 6.06
N ARG A 61 10.03 -18.36 5.30
CA ARG A 61 10.08 -16.92 5.62
C ARG A 61 8.82 -16.21 5.12
N ILE A 62 8.41 -15.15 5.81
CA ILE A 62 7.36 -14.25 5.32
C ILE A 62 7.98 -13.06 4.60
N VAL A 63 7.58 -12.83 3.37
CA VAL A 63 8.08 -11.75 2.51
C VAL A 63 6.93 -10.93 1.93
N ALA A 64 7.19 -9.70 1.47
CA ALA A 64 6.19 -8.96 0.71
C ALA A 64 6.26 -9.40 -0.74
N SER A 65 5.20 -10.06 -1.21
CA SER A 65 5.13 -10.54 -2.60
C SER A 65 5.31 -9.43 -3.63
N CYS A 66 4.88 -8.19 -3.33
CA CYS A 66 4.97 -7.07 -4.28
C CYS A 66 6.40 -6.63 -4.62
N ALA A 67 7.37 -6.91 -3.75
CA ALA A 67 8.76 -6.46 -3.91
C ALA A 67 9.77 -7.63 -3.94
N TYR A 68 9.31 -8.85 -3.65
CA TYR A 68 10.15 -10.04 -3.69
C TYR A 68 10.15 -10.61 -5.11
N PRO A 69 11.31 -10.85 -5.74
CA PRO A 69 11.39 -11.39 -7.08
C PRO A 69 10.87 -12.83 -7.15
N ALA A 70 10.24 -13.20 -8.27
CA ALA A 70 9.98 -14.60 -8.59
C ALA A 70 11.30 -15.28 -8.94
N GLU A 71 11.67 -16.30 -8.16
CA GLU A 71 12.88 -17.10 -8.36
C GLU A 71 12.51 -18.56 -8.66
N GLU A 72 13.40 -19.23 -9.39
CA GLU A 72 13.27 -20.64 -9.75
C GLU A 72 13.13 -21.53 -8.51
N GLY A 73 12.16 -22.45 -8.54
CA GLY A 73 11.96 -23.46 -7.52
C GLY A 73 11.39 -22.96 -6.20
N LEU A 74 11.00 -21.69 -6.09
CA LEU A 74 10.31 -21.18 -4.89
C LEU A 74 8.95 -21.85 -4.71
N LYS A 75 8.63 -22.19 -3.46
CA LYS A 75 7.27 -22.55 -3.06
C LYS A 75 6.65 -21.41 -2.29
N VAL A 76 5.49 -20.94 -2.72
CA VAL A 76 4.79 -19.79 -2.16
C VAL A 76 3.43 -20.24 -1.65
N ARG A 77 3.13 -19.89 -0.41
CA ARG A 77 1.81 -20.07 0.19
C ARG A 77 1.20 -18.71 0.43
N THR A 78 0.03 -18.46 -0.15
CA THR A 78 -0.66 -17.16 -0.02
C THR A 78 -1.73 -17.18 1.09
N GLN A 79 -2.11 -18.38 1.53
CA GLN A 79 -3.14 -18.62 2.54
C GLN A 79 -2.64 -19.57 3.64
N THR A 80 -2.14 -19.02 4.73
CA THR A 80 -1.81 -19.77 5.96
C THR A 80 -2.47 -19.11 7.17
N GLN A 81 -2.55 -19.82 8.29
CA GLN A 81 -3.10 -19.25 9.53
C GLN A 81 -2.24 -18.08 10.03
N GLU A 82 -0.93 -18.19 9.91
CA GLU A 82 0.02 -17.12 10.26
C GLU A 82 -0.19 -15.88 9.38
N LEU A 83 -0.36 -16.06 8.06
CA LEU A 83 -0.66 -14.95 7.15
C LEU A 83 -2.02 -14.29 7.44
N ARG A 84 -3.05 -15.07 7.78
CA ARG A 84 -4.35 -14.53 8.19
C ARG A 84 -4.22 -13.67 9.45
N PHE A 85 -3.50 -14.16 10.46
CA PHE A 85 -3.25 -13.39 11.69
C PHE A 85 -2.45 -12.12 11.40
N LEU A 86 -1.38 -12.22 10.61
CA LEU A 86 -0.55 -11.08 10.20
C LEU A 86 -1.38 -10.01 9.48
N ARG A 87 -2.15 -10.38 8.45
CA ARG A 87 -2.98 -9.44 7.68
C ARG A 87 -4.05 -8.79 8.57
N LYS A 88 -4.68 -9.56 9.47
CA LYS A 88 -5.59 -9.02 10.47
C LYS A 88 -4.91 -7.96 11.33
N SER A 89 -3.78 -8.29 11.98
CA SER A 89 -3.06 -7.34 12.83
C SER A 89 -2.55 -6.11 12.07
N LEU A 90 -2.13 -6.26 10.82
CA LEU A 90 -1.74 -5.13 9.98
C LEU A 90 -2.92 -4.18 9.71
N LEU A 91 -4.11 -4.71 9.42
CA LEU A 91 -5.31 -3.88 9.21
C LEU A 91 -5.69 -3.12 10.49
N GLU A 92 -5.62 -3.79 11.64
CA GLU A 92 -5.89 -3.18 12.96
C GLU A 92 -4.89 -2.06 13.29
N LEU A 93 -3.61 -2.23 12.93
CA LEU A 93 -2.57 -1.21 13.13
C LEU A 93 -2.69 -0.06 12.14
N VAL A 94 -2.94 -0.35 10.86
CA VAL A 94 -3.12 0.66 9.81
C VAL A 94 -4.27 1.59 10.14
N PHE A 95 -5.33 1.08 10.79
CA PHE A 95 -6.46 1.91 11.23
C PHE A 95 -6.06 3.04 12.20
N LEU A 96 -5.03 2.86 13.02
CA LEU A 96 -4.55 3.91 13.93
C LEU A 96 -4.07 5.17 13.20
N THR A 97 -3.75 5.03 11.92
CA THR A 97 -3.29 6.12 11.04
C THR A 97 -4.42 6.79 10.24
N GLY A 98 -5.67 6.29 10.34
CA GLY A 98 -6.75 6.57 9.36
C GLY A 98 -8.20 6.49 9.86
N LEU A 99 -8.90 7.60 10.14
CA LEU A 99 -10.35 7.66 10.52
C LEU A 99 -11.09 8.82 9.84
N PRO A 100 -12.35 8.73 9.33
CA PRO A 100 -13.13 7.60 8.82
C PRO A 100 -12.79 7.28 7.36
N LEU A 101 -12.58 6.01 7.07
CA LEU A 101 -12.35 5.49 5.74
C LEU A 101 -13.71 5.40 5.04
N LYS A 102 -13.83 5.89 3.80
CA LYS A 102 -15.10 5.83 3.05
C LYS A 102 -15.65 4.41 3.08
N GLU A 103 -16.87 4.22 3.58
CA GLU A 103 -17.52 2.90 3.58
C GLU A 103 -17.49 2.32 2.17
N GLY A 104 -17.06 1.06 2.05
CA GLY A 104 -16.88 0.39 0.75
C GLY A 104 -15.51 0.59 0.09
N SER A 105 -14.59 1.35 0.69
CA SER A 105 -13.19 1.44 0.23
C SER A 105 -12.47 0.08 0.26
N LYS A 106 -11.37 -0.04 -0.48
CA LYS A 106 -10.56 -1.27 -0.56
C LYS A 106 -10.11 -1.73 0.83
N PHE A 107 -9.76 -0.80 1.70
CA PHE A 107 -9.43 -1.12 3.09
C PHE A 107 -10.57 -1.80 3.84
N TRP A 108 -11.79 -1.24 3.82
CA TRP A 108 -12.94 -1.81 4.54
C TRP A 108 -13.34 -3.18 4.00
N LYS A 109 -13.17 -3.44 2.70
CA LYS A 109 -13.37 -4.78 2.13
C LYS A 109 -12.44 -5.80 2.80
N LEU A 110 -11.17 -5.46 2.97
CA LEU A 110 -10.19 -6.33 3.64
C LEU A 110 -10.47 -6.45 5.15
N VAL A 111 -10.88 -5.38 5.84
CA VAL A 111 -11.27 -5.47 7.25
C VAL A 111 -12.38 -6.50 7.45
N LYS A 112 -13.40 -6.48 6.59
CA LYS A 112 -14.50 -7.45 6.61
C LYS A 112 -14.00 -8.87 6.28
N GLU A 113 -13.19 -9.01 5.24
CA GLU A 113 -12.63 -10.31 4.80
C GLU A 113 -11.81 -10.99 5.90
N TYR A 114 -10.95 -10.25 6.60
CA TYR A 114 -10.06 -10.79 7.62
C TYR A 114 -10.64 -10.76 9.04
N GLY A 115 -11.86 -10.23 9.23
CA GLY A 115 -12.48 -10.07 10.54
C GLY A 115 -11.61 -9.25 11.50
N ALA A 116 -10.98 -8.20 11.00
CA ALA A 116 -10.14 -7.29 11.78
C ALA A 116 -11.02 -6.38 12.65
N ASP A 117 -10.61 -6.13 13.89
CA ASP A 117 -11.25 -5.13 14.75
C ASP A 117 -10.41 -3.84 14.74
N PRO A 118 -10.82 -2.81 13.98
CA PRO A 118 -10.03 -1.59 13.87
C PRO A 118 -9.90 -0.84 15.20
N LEU A 119 -10.80 -1.07 16.16
CA LEU A 119 -10.78 -0.43 17.48
C LEU A 119 -9.88 -1.16 18.50
N ARG A 120 -9.35 -2.34 18.15
CA ARG A 120 -8.55 -3.18 19.05
C ARG A 120 -7.42 -2.41 19.76
N PHE A 121 -6.77 -1.49 19.08
CA PHE A 121 -5.60 -0.75 19.60
C PHE A 121 -5.89 0.71 19.98
N THR A 122 -7.07 1.25 19.65
CA THR A 122 -7.33 2.69 19.78
C THR A 122 -7.28 3.18 21.22
N GLY A 123 -7.69 2.35 22.19
CA GLY A 123 -7.62 2.68 23.62
C GLY A 123 -6.21 2.69 24.21
N ARG A 124 -5.20 2.17 23.50
CA ARG A 124 -3.82 2.04 24.01
C ARG A 124 -2.84 3.01 23.36
N VAL A 125 -3.01 3.28 22.07
CA VAL A 125 -2.04 4.04 21.25
C VAL A 125 -2.55 5.44 20.91
N GLY A 126 -3.82 5.73 21.19
CA GLY A 126 -4.50 6.89 20.62
C GLY A 126 -4.75 6.71 19.13
N LYS A 127 -5.47 7.65 18.51
CA LYS A 127 -5.85 7.61 17.10
C LYS A 127 -5.47 8.93 16.43
N LYS A 128 -4.98 8.89 15.20
CA LYS A 128 -4.84 10.11 14.38
C LYS A 128 -6.19 10.49 13.77
N GLU A 129 -6.40 11.79 13.59
CA GLU A 129 -7.59 12.33 12.91
C GLU A 129 -7.44 12.37 11.38
N GLU A 130 -6.28 11.96 10.86
CA GLU A 130 -6.06 11.83 9.41
C GLU A 130 -6.72 10.55 8.87
N GLN A 131 -7.18 10.53 7.61
CA GLN A 131 -7.73 9.32 6.93
C GLN A 131 -6.71 8.68 5.97
N CYS A 132 -5.42 9.00 6.12
CA CYS A 132 -4.37 8.62 5.19
C CYS A 132 -3.47 7.54 5.78
N ILE A 133 -3.43 6.37 5.15
CA ILE A 133 -2.57 5.24 5.57
C ILE A 133 -1.15 5.32 5.00
N LEU A 134 -0.76 6.46 4.41
CA LEU A 134 0.57 6.70 3.82
C LEU A 134 1.02 5.64 2.80
N CYS A 135 0.06 5.05 2.06
CA CYS A 135 0.33 4.04 1.02
C CYS A 135 1.15 4.58 -0.17
N GLY A 136 1.22 5.92 -0.31
CA GLY A 136 1.99 6.60 -1.34
C GLY A 136 1.54 6.36 -2.78
N LEU A 137 0.37 5.75 -2.99
CA LEU A 137 -0.16 5.54 -4.35
C LEU A 137 -0.43 6.89 -5.03
N CYS A 138 -1.09 7.82 -4.35
CA CYS A 138 -1.36 9.15 -4.88
C CYS A 138 -0.08 9.94 -5.25
N VAL A 139 0.94 9.88 -4.40
CA VAL A 139 2.25 10.52 -4.64
C VAL A 139 2.96 9.88 -5.83
N ARG A 140 3.07 8.54 -5.84
CA ARG A 140 3.78 7.82 -6.90
C ARG A 140 3.08 7.91 -8.24
N THR A 141 1.76 7.79 -8.30
CA THR A 141 1.02 7.97 -9.56
C THR A 141 1.16 9.40 -10.09
N CYS A 142 1.09 10.41 -9.21
CA CYS A 142 1.27 11.81 -9.61
C CYS A 142 2.70 12.11 -10.12
N PHE A 143 3.70 11.34 -9.69
CA PHE A 143 5.07 11.49 -10.15
C PHE A 143 5.37 10.63 -11.38
N SER A 144 5.16 9.32 -11.30
CA SER A 144 5.58 8.35 -12.32
C SER A 144 4.65 8.30 -13.54
N VAL A 145 3.35 8.56 -13.36
CA VAL A 145 2.36 8.43 -14.45
C VAL A 145 2.04 9.78 -15.07
N THR A 146 1.76 10.80 -14.25
CA THR A 146 1.38 12.12 -14.78
C THR A 146 2.55 13.07 -14.95
N GLN A 147 3.72 12.77 -14.38
CA GLN A 147 4.93 13.61 -14.40
C GLN A 147 4.73 15.03 -13.85
N ASP A 148 3.63 15.27 -13.13
CA ASP A 148 3.35 16.57 -12.52
C ASP A 148 4.15 16.73 -11.21
N GLY A 149 4.08 15.71 -10.35
CA GLY A 149 4.67 15.75 -9.01
C GLY A 149 4.03 16.80 -8.08
N VAL A 150 2.71 16.97 -8.14
CA VAL A 150 1.93 17.88 -7.26
C VAL A 150 1.89 17.36 -5.83
N LEU A 151 1.76 16.05 -5.66
CA LEU A 151 1.70 15.39 -4.35
C LEU A 151 3.07 14.87 -3.94
N THR A 152 3.43 15.08 -2.67
CA THR A 152 4.68 14.60 -2.09
C THR A 152 4.51 14.09 -0.67
N PHE A 153 5.56 13.48 -0.13
CA PHE A 153 5.69 13.22 1.29
C PHE A 153 6.52 14.31 1.96
N VAL A 154 6.09 14.71 3.15
CA VAL A 154 6.82 15.59 4.05
C VAL A 154 6.95 14.94 5.43
N GLY A 155 7.96 15.35 6.20
CA GLY A 155 8.23 14.78 7.52
C GLY A 155 8.80 13.36 7.48
N ARG A 156 8.94 12.75 8.66
CA ARG A 156 9.52 11.41 8.86
C ARG A 156 8.84 10.66 10.00
N GLY A 157 8.93 9.33 9.97
CA GLY A 157 8.37 8.46 11.00
C GLY A 157 6.89 8.73 11.23
N VAL A 158 6.50 8.86 12.50
CA VAL A 158 5.11 9.15 12.89
C VAL A 158 4.65 10.54 12.47
N ASN A 159 5.55 11.47 12.14
CA ASN A 159 5.20 12.82 11.68
C ASN A 159 5.15 12.94 10.15
N ARG A 160 5.25 11.81 9.44
CA ARG A 160 5.15 11.79 7.98
C ARG A 160 3.71 12.02 7.54
N SER A 161 3.51 12.89 6.56
CA SER A 161 2.21 13.17 5.94
C SER A 161 2.35 13.40 4.44
N VAL A 162 1.22 13.43 3.74
CA VAL A 162 1.15 13.81 2.32
C VAL A 162 0.84 15.31 2.24
N ALA A 163 1.52 16.01 1.34
CA ALA A 163 1.36 17.43 1.11
C ALA A 163 1.33 17.77 -0.38
N LEU A 164 0.88 18.98 -0.70
CA LEU A 164 0.82 19.53 -2.06
C LEU A 164 1.95 20.53 -2.30
N PHE A 165 2.47 20.60 -3.53
CA PHE A 165 3.29 21.71 -4.03
C PHE A 165 2.39 22.72 -4.75
N PRO A 166 2.08 23.89 -4.14
CA PRO A 166 1.13 24.86 -4.70
C PRO A 166 1.49 25.32 -6.11
N GLU A 167 2.77 25.52 -6.40
CA GLU A 167 3.23 25.97 -7.71
C GLU A 167 2.94 24.97 -8.85
N LYS A 168 2.67 23.71 -8.53
CA LYS A 168 2.39 22.64 -9.51
C LYS A 168 0.89 22.33 -9.68
N THR A 169 0.00 23.09 -9.02
CA THR A 169 -1.43 22.75 -8.93
C THR A 169 -2.24 23.05 -10.19
N ALA A 170 -1.69 23.82 -11.15
CA ALA A 170 -2.42 24.33 -12.32
C ALA A 170 -3.15 23.25 -13.13
N TYR A 171 -2.57 22.05 -13.27
CA TYR A 171 -3.12 20.95 -14.08
C TYR A 171 -3.77 19.82 -13.26
N CYS A 172 -3.76 19.91 -11.93
CA CYS A 172 -4.12 18.81 -11.03
C CYS A 172 -5.61 18.41 -11.12
N LYS A 173 -6.50 19.30 -11.57
CA LYS A 173 -7.95 19.07 -11.63
C LYS A 173 -8.40 18.10 -12.72
N VAL A 174 -7.54 17.78 -13.68
CA VAL A 174 -7.93 17.07 -14.91
C VAL A 174 -7.70 15.56 -14.81
N CYS A 175 -6.63 15.11 -14.13
CA CYS A 175 -6.18 13.72 -14.25
C CYS A 175 -6.93 12.73 -13.34
N GLY A 176 -7.34 13.15 -12.14
CA GLY A 176 -8.13 12.34 -11.18
C GLY A 176 -7.54 10.98 -10.79
N TYR A 177 -6.26 10.72 -11.07
CA TYR A 177 -5.66 9.41 -10.80
C TYR A 177 -5.51 9.15 -9.30
N CYS A 178 -5.10 10.16 -8.54
CA CYS A 178 -4.87 10.03 -7.10
C CYS A 178 -6.13 9.62 -6.32
N SER A 179 -7.31 10.08 -6.72
CA SER A 179 -8.59 9.70 -6.11
C SER A 179 -8.96 8.25 -6.44
N ARG A 180 -8.75 7.81 -7.69
CA ARG A 180 -9.01 6.43 -8.15
C ARG A 180 -8.15 5.39 -7.42
N VAL A 181 -6.87 5.67 -7.24
CA VAL A 181 -5.93 4.73 -6.59
C VAL A 181 -5.96 4.79 -5.07
N CYS A 182 -6.69 5.74 -4.46
CA CYS A 182 -6.70 5.91 -3.01
C CYS A 182 -7.43 4.72 -2.33
N PRO A 183 -6.71 3.85 -1.58
CA PRO A 183 -7.31 2.62 -1.03
C PRO A 183 -8.26 2.91 0.13
N THR A 184 -8.22 4.12 0.68
CA THR A 184 -9.01 4.59 1.83
C THR A 184 -10.14 5.53 1.45
N GLY A 185 -10.10 6.10 0.25
CA GLY A 185 -11.02 7.16 -0.17
C GLY A 185 -10.76 8.53 0.48
N LYS A 186 -9.55 8.79 1.03
CA LYS A 186 -9.17 10.12 1.57
C LYS A 186 -9.29 11.23 0.53
N ILE A 187 -8.94 10.91 -0.72
CA ILE A 187 -8.96 11.86 -1.84
C ILE A 187 -10.30 11.69 -2.57
N PRO A 188 -11.17 12.72 -2.57
CA PRO A 188 -12.46 12.64 -3.22
C PRO A 188 -12.33 12.84 -4.75
N PRO A 189 -13.39 12.61 -5.54
CA PRO A 189 -13.35 12.72 -7.00
C PRO A 189 -12.87 14.09 -7.51
N GLU A 190 -13.10 15.17 -6.75
CA GLU A 190 -12.72 16.55 -7.08
C GLU A 190 -11.21 16.79 -6.99
N GLY A 191 -10.46 15.84 -6.44
CA GLY A 191 -9.01 15.86 -6.37
C GLY A 191 -8.46 16.20 -4.97
N PRO A 192 -7.14 16.41 -4.86
CA PRO A 192 -6.46 16.48 -3.56
C PRO A 192 -6.40 17.89 -2.95
N MET A 193 -6.86 18.94 -3.64
CA MET A 193 -6.81 20.31 -3.11
C MET A 193 -7.76 20.46 -1.92
N GLY A 194 -7.29 21.10 -0.84
CA GLY A 194 -8.04 21.21 0.42
C GLY A 194 -8.09 19.91 1.24
N VAL A 195 -7.60 18.79 0.70
CA VAL A 195 -7.48 17.51 1.40
C VAL A 195 -6.15 17.40 2.15
N PHE A 196 -5.09 17.91 1.55
CA PHE A 196 -3.73 17.92 2.09
C PHE A 196 -3.21 19.35 2.24
N PRO A 197 -2.37 19.62 3.25
CA PRO A 197 -1.75 20.94 3.45
C PRO A 197 -0.69 21.23 2.38
N SER A 198 -0.24 22.47 2.33
CA SER A 198 0.93 22.85 1.53
C SER A 198 2.21 22.26 2.12
N ALA A 199 3.13 21.82 1.26
CA ALA A 199 4.43 21.32 1.68
C ALA A 199 5.24 22.37 2.48
N TYR A 200 5.00 23.66 2.21
CA TYR A 200 5.64 24.76 2.93
C TYR A 200 5.10 24.95 4.35
N GLU A 201 3.81 24.67 4.59
CA GLU A 201 3.19 24.82 5.91
C GLU A 201 3.70 23.75 6.87
N VAL A 202 3.82 22.50 6.39
CA VAL A 202 4.26 21.37 7.23
C VAL A 202 5.76 21.45 7.57
N GLY A 203 6.57 22.03 6.67
CA GLY A 203 8.01 22.19 6.88
C GLY A 203 8.35 23.12 8.06
N HIS A 204 7.55 24.17 8.29
CA HIS A 204 7.83 25.18 9.32
C HIS A 204 7.39 24.75 10.73
N SER A 205 6.40 23.88 10.86
CA SER A 205 5.91 23.41 12.17
C SER A 205 6.90 22.49 12.90
N SER A 206 7.93 21.99 12.22
CA SER A 206 8.92 21.08 12.80
C SER A 206 10.05 21.76 13.58
N LYS A 207 10.09 23.11 13.62
CA LYS A 207 11.13 23.87 14.34
C LYS A 207 10.72 24.37 15.74
N SER A 208 9.49 24.16 16.19
CA SER A 208 8.96 24.76 17.43
C SER A 208 8.80 23.77 18.59
N SER A 209 9.54 22.66 18.60
CA SER A 209 9.49 21.69 19.71
C SER A 209 10.88 21.11 19.95
N ILE A 210 11.76 21.94 20.51
CA ILE A 210 12.93 21.55 21.30
C ILE A 210 12.89 22.39 22.58
#